data_AF-A0A7C7RHK6-F1
#
_entry.id   AF-A0A7C7RHK6-F1
#
_cell.length_a   1.000
_cell.length_b   1.000
_cell.length_c   1.000
_cell.angle_alpha   90.00
_cell.angle_beta   90.00
_cell.angle_gamma   90.00
#
_symmetry.space_group_name_H-M   'P 1'
#
loop_
_entity.id
_entity.type
_entity.pdbx_description
1 polymer ?
#
loop_
_entity_poly.entity_id
_entity_poly.type
_entity_poly.pdbx_seq_one_letter_code
_entity_poly.pdbx_strand_id
1 'polypeptide(L)'
;MSRPPLDRHLRLKKGSIVRYLLEEAGVFPTSVLLNIREKLDFEEKAQVAENIGYGVLKIPDNAILWIIDGQHRIEALKRAEAEKPEFKEYPVPVSILSLQNRFDEMLLFHIVNSRQQRIPTVIAYRQLQKMYEKVKIEEQYK
;
A
#
# COMPACT_ATOMS: atom_id res chain seq x y z
N MET A 1 12.07 -11.61 -13.49
CA MET A 1 11.47 -12.13 -12.24
C MET A 1 12.54 -12.05 -11.17
N SER A 2 12.38 -11.13 -10.21
CA SER A 2 13.34 -10.99 -9.09
C SER A 2 13.14 -12.10 -8.07
N ARG A 3 14.25 -12.52 -7.45
CA ARG A 3 14.32 -13.56 -6.42
C ARG A 3 13.36 -13.23 -5.25
N PRO A 4 12.63 -14.22 -4.70
CA PRO A 4 11.88 -14.01 -3.47
C PRO A 4 12.83 -13.58 -2.33
N PRO A 5 12.41 -12.66 -1.45
CA PRO A 5 13.26 -12.13 -0.40
C PRO A 5 13.63 -13.23 0.61
N LEU A 6 14.89 -13.25 1.05
CA LEU A 6 15.36 -14.21 2.06
C LEU A 6 14.60 -14.02 3.39
N ASP A 7 14.16 -15.14 3.99
CA ASP A 7 13.41 -15.26 5.25
C ASP A 7 13.95 -14.47 6.45
N ARG A 8 15.21 -14.03 6.39
CA ARG A 8 15.91 -13.35 7.49
C ARG A 8 15.31 -11.99 7.87
N HIS A 9 14.61 -11.31 6.95
CA HIS A 9 13.96 -10.02 7.21
C HIS A 9 12.54 -10.12 7.79
N LEU A 10 12.01 -11.33 7.99
CA LEU A 10 10.59 -11.58 8.28
C LEU A 10 10.33 -12.27 9.63
N ARG A 11 11.37 -12.45 10.49
CA ARG A 11 11.17 -12.89 11.88
C ARG A 11 10.51 -11.78 12.71
N LEU A 12 9.79 -12.15 13.78
CA LEU A 12 9.24 -11.26 14.83
C LEU A 12 10.36 -10.47 15.56
N LYS A 13 11.03 -9.57 14.85
CA LYS A 13 11.97 -8.58 15.39
C LYS A 13 11.32 -7.21 15.31
N LYS A 14 11.81 -6.28 16.15
CA LYS A 14 11.47 -4.85 16.09
C LYS A 14 11.62 -4.36 14.64
N GLY A 15 10.56 -3.83 14.04
CA GLY A 15 10.52 -3.39 12.63
C GLY A 15 10.03 -4.44 11.61
N SER A 16 9.62 -5.64 12.04
CA SER A 16 8.93 -6.59 11.17
C SER A 16 7.53 -6.10 10.82
N ILE A 17 7.20 -6.14 9.54
CA ILE A 17 5.90 -5.70 9.04
C ILE A 17 4.74 -6.60 9.54
N VAL A 18 5.05 -7.86 9.87
CA VAL A 18 4.11 -8.81 10.49
C VAL A 18 3.80 -8.38 11.92
N ARG A 19 4.82 -7.94 12.67
CA ARG A 19 4.63 -7.43 14.03
C ARG A 19 3.80 -6.13 14.02
N TYR A 20 4.06 -5.25 13.06
CA TYR A 20 3.29 -4.01 12.91
C TYR A 20 1.79 -4.28 12.69
N LEU A 21 1.46 -5.33 11.92
CA LEU A 21 0.08 -5.78 11.71
C LEU A 21 -0.55 -6.40 12.97
N LEU A 22 0.18 -7.26 13.67
CA LEU A 22 -0.39 -8.07 14.75
C LEU A 22 -0.37 -7.38 16.12
N GLU A 23 0.58 -6.46 16.36
CA GLU A 23 0.86 -5.88 17.69
C GLU A 23 0.89 -4.35 17.71
N GLU A 24 0.88 -3.67 16.56
CA GLU A 24 0.95 -2.20 16.49
C GLU A 24 -0.33 -1.62 15.86
N ALA A 25 -0.23 -0.66 14.93
CA ALA A 25 -1.39 0.07 14.43
C ALA A 25 -2.34 -0.79 13.56
N GLY A 26 -1.91 -1.96 13.08
CA GLY A 26 -2.78 -2.90 12.35
C GLY A 26 -3.26 -2.43 10.96
N VAL A 27 -2.86 -1.24 10.51
CA VAL A 27 -3.30 -0.62 9.25
C VAL A 27 -2.15 -0.49 8.28
N PHE A 28 -2.29 -0.94 7.03
CA PHE A 28 -1.35 -0.56 5.97
C PHE A 28 -1.74 0.79 5.36
N PRO A 29 -1.06 1.90 5.69
CA PRO A 29 -1.41 3.21 5.15
C PRO A 29 -1.02 3.34 3.67
N THR A 30 -0.14 2.48 3.17
CA THR A 30 0.36 2.52 1.80
C THR A 30 -0.38 1.53 0.91
N SER A 31 -0.61 1.92 -0.33
CA SER A 31 -1.28 1.12 -1.36
C SER A 31 -0.35 0.06 -1.98
N VAL A 32 -0.85 -1.12 -2.31
CA VAL A 32 -0.12 -2.13 -3.11
C VAL A 32 -0.22 -1.75 -4.58
N LEU A 33 0.91 -1.64 -5.27
CA LEU A 33 0.95 -1.21 -6.66
C LEU A 33 0.88 -2.43 -7.58
N LEU A 34 -0.16 -2.47 -8.40
CA LEU A 34 -0.47 -3.57 -9.31
C LEU A 34 -0.49 -3.07 -10.76
N ASN A 35 -0.11 -3.94 -11.70
CA ASN A 35 -0.35 -3.74 -13.12
C ASN A 35 -1.28 -4.83 -13.65
N ILE A 36 -2.19 -4.45 -14.53
CA ILE A 36 -2.99 -5.36 -15.36
C ILE A 36 -2.69 -5.04 -16.81
N ARG A 37 -2.53 -6.06 -17.66
CA ARG A 37 -2.23 -5.83 -19.09
C ARG A 37 -3.50 -5.89 -19.94
N GLU A 38 -4.56 -6.43 -19.37
CA GLU A 38 -5.87 -6.56 -19.96
C GLU A 38 -6.58 -5.21 -20.00
N LYS A 39 -7.55 -5.09 -20.92
CA LYS A 39 -8.39 -3.90 -20.99
C LYS A 39 -9.29 -3.85 -19.76
N LEU A 40 -9.23 -2.73 -19.04
CA LEU A 40 -10.11 -2.44 -17.92
C LEU A 40 -11.38 -1.72 -18.40
N ASP A 41 -12.47 -1.97 -17.69
CA ASP A 41 -13.71 -1.22 -17.84
C ASP A 41 -13.95 -0.41 -16.57
N PHE A 42 -14.06 0.91 -16.71
CA PHE A 42 -14.26 1.83 -15.61
C PHE A 42 -15.58 2.58 -15.80
N GLU A 43 -16.55 2.26 -14.95
CA GLU A 43 -17.85 2.91 -14.92
C GLU A 43 -17.77 4.14 -14.03
N GLU A 44 -17.50 5.28 -14.63
CA GLU A 44 -17.47 6.57 -13.96
C GLU A 44 -18.87 6.95 -13.44
N LYS A 45 -18.97 7.23 -12.14
CA LYS A 45 -20.19 7.68 -11.45
C LYS A 45 -20.21 9.20 -11.26
N ALA A 46 -19.06 9.81 -11.07
CA ALA A 46 -18.93 11.25 -10.90
C ALA A 46 -17.53 11.71 -11.34
N GLN A 47 -17.48 12.81 -12.08
CA GLN A 47 -16.24 13.47 -12.43
C GLN A 47 -15.78 14.36 -11.28
N VAL A 48 -14.52 14.21 -10.86
CA VAL A 48 -13.91 14.97 -9.76
C VAL A 48 -13.05 16.12 -10.31
N ALA A 49 -12.33 15.86 -11.41
CA ALA A 49 -11.53 16.86 -12.12
C ALA A 49 -11.30 16.43 -13.58
N GLU A 50 -10.54 17.23 -14.32
CA GLU A 50 -10.04 16.84 -15.64
C GLU A 50 -9.20 15.56 -15.52
N ASN A 51 -9.62 14.49 -16.21
CA ASN A 51 -9.01 13.15 -16.17
C ASN A 51 -9.05 12.43 -14.80
N ILE A 52 -9.89 12.87 -13.87
CA ILE A 52 -10.08 12.21 -12.57
C ILE A 52 -11.57 11.97 -12.34
N GLY A 53 -11.95 10.70 -12.28
CA GLY A 53 -13.30 10.24 -12.01
C GLY A 53 -13.38 9.33 -10.79
N TYR A 54 -14.56 9.28 -10.17
CA TYR A 54 -14.92 8.32 -9.14
C TYR A 54 -15.93 7.33 -9.73
N GLY A 55 -15.74 6.04 -9.52
CA GLY A 55 -16.52 5.01 -10.22
C GLY A 55 -16.23 3.59 -9.76
N VAL A 56 -16.74 2.63 -10.54
CA VAL A 56 -16.53 1.19 -10.33
C VAL A 56 -15.59 0.67 -11.40
N LEU A 57 -14.47 0.11 -10.98
CA LEU A 57 -13.54 -0.60 -11.87
C LEU A 57 -13.94 -2.07 -11.94
N LYS A 58 -14.28 -2.55 -13.13
CA LYS A 58 -14.57 -3.96 -13.38
C LYS A 58 -13.28 -4.67 -13.81
N ILE A 59 -12.91 -5.69 -13.04
CA ILE A 59 -11.74 -6.53 -13.31
C ILE A 59 -12.26 -7.94 -13.67
N PRO A 60 -11.89 -8.49 -14.84
CA PRO A 60 -12.28 -9.85 -15.21
C PRO A 60 -11.74 -10.89 -14.21
N ASP A 61 -12.50 -11.94 -13.91
CA ASP A 61 -12.10 -12.99 -12.95
C ASP A 61 -10.82 -13.74 -13.36
N ASN A 62 -10.53 -13.80 -14.66
CA ASN A 62 -9.35 -14.43 -15.23
C ASN A 62 -8.17 -13.46 -15.44
N ALA A 63 -8.31 -12.19 -15.06
CA ALA A 63 -7.25 -11.21 -15.22
C ALA A 63 -6.07 -11.49 -14.31
N ILE A 64 -4.85 -11.28 -14.83
CA ILE A 64 -3.63 -11.46 -14.04
C ILE A 64 -3.15 -10.10 -13.52
N LEU A 65 -3.21 -9.93 -12.19
CA LEU A 65 -2.66 -8.76 -11.51
C LEU A 65 -1.18 -8.98 -11.17
N TRP A 66 -0.31 -8.19 -11.79
CA TRP A 66 1.14 -8.22 -11.57
C TRP A 66 1.52 -7.27 -10.44
N ILE A 67 2.14 -7.79 -9.38
CA ILE A 67 2.61 -6.95 -8.26
C ILE A 67 3.88 -6.21 -8.69
N ILE A 68 3.79 -4.88 -8.80
CA ILE A 68 4.94 -4.00 -9.01
C ILE A 68 5.62 -3.72 -7.67
N ASP A 69 4.87 -3.26 -6.67
CA ASP A 69 5.40 -2.95 -5.34
C ASP A 69 4.43 -3.41 -4.23
N GLY A 70 4.97 -3.67 -3.03
CA GLY A 70 4.20 -4.11 -1.87
C GLY A 70 4.25 -5.61 -1.61
N GLN A 71 5.15 -6.35 -2.26
CA GLN A 71 5.31 -7.80 -2.08
C GLN A 71 5.51 -8.19 -0.61
N HIS A 72 6.31 -7.43 0.14
CA HIS A 72 6.52 -7.65 1.57
C HIS A 72 5.24 -7.53 2.40
N ARG A 73 4.28 -6.68 1.99
CA ARG A 73 3.00 -6.49 2.67
C ARG A 73 2.05 -7.65 2.40
N ILE A 74 1.95 -8.08 1.14
CA ILE A 74 1.15 -9.24 0.75
C ILE A 74 1.63 -10.50 1.47
N GLU A 75 2.95 -10.73 1.51
CA GLU A 75 3.51 -11.88 2.22
C GLU A 75 3.23 -11.83 3.73
N ALA A 76 3.27 -10.64 4.33
CA ALA A 76 2.94 -10.48 5.74
C ALA A 76 1.47 -10.76 6.04
N LEU A 77 0.55 -10.36 5.15
CA LEU A 77 -0.87 -10.69 5.30
C LEU A 77 -1.12 -12.19 5.21
N LYS A 78 -0.48 -12.89 4.26
CA LYS A 78 -0.58 -14.36 4.17
C LYS A 78 -0.12 -15.06 5.44
N ARG A 79 0.94 -14.56 6.08
CA ARG A 79 1.44 -15.09 7.36
C ARG A 79 0.51 -14.72 8.52
N ALA A 80 0.01 -13.49 8.54
CA ALA A 80 -0.97 -13.06 9.54
C ALA A 80 -2.26 -13.88 9.45
N GLU A 81 -2.75 -14.18 8.24
CA GLU A 81 -3.89 -15.08 7.99
C GLU A 81 -3.63 -16.49 8.54
N ALA A 82 -2.42 -17.02 8.34
CA ALA A 82 -2.04 -18.33 8.85
C ALA A 82 -2.02 -18.40 10.39
N GLU A 83 -1.68 -17.30 11.06
CA GLU A 83 -1.71 -17.21 12.53
C GLU A 83 -3.11 -16.85 13.07
N LYS A 84 -3.83 -16.00 12.35
CA LYS A 84 -5.14 -15.45 12.70
C LYS A 84 -6.04 -15.39 11.46
N PRO A 85 -7.00 -16.32 11.31
CA PRO A 85 -7.85 -16.43 10.12
C PRO A 85 -8.69 -15.17 9.81
N GLU A 86 -8.91 -14.29 10.78
CA GLU A 86 -9.60 -13.00 10.60
C GLU A 86 -8.93 -12.09 9.56
N PHE A 87 -7.62 -12.25 9.32
CA PHE A 87 -6.90 -11.45 8.32
C PHE A 87 -7.20 -11.85 6.88
N LYS A 88 -7.96 -12.94 6.65
CA LYS A 88 -8.39 -13.34 5.31
C LYS A 88 -9.24 -12.27 4.61
N GLU A 89 -10.07 -11.56 5.38
CA GLU A 89 -10.95 -10.49 4.86
C GLU A 89 -10.35 -9.09 5.06
N TYR A 90 -9.05 -9.01 5.35
CA TYR A 90 -8.39 -7.72 5.58
C TYR A 90 -8.42 -6.85 4.31
N PRO A 91 -9.01 -5.64 4.35
CA PRO A 91 -9.08 -4.77 3.19
C PRO A 91 -7.69 -4.20 2.86
N VAL A 92 -7.20 -4.47 1.66
CA VAL A 92 -5.91 -3.96 1.18
C VAL A 92 -6.14 -2.81 0.21
N PRO A 93 -5.65 -1.58 0.50
CA PRO A 93 -5.67 -0.52 -0.49
C PRO A 93 -4.75 -0.88 -1.66
N VAL A 94 -5.26 -0.76 -2.89
CA VAL A 94 -4.51 -1.07 -4.12
C VAL A 94 -4.56 0.10 -5.10
N SER A 95 -3.49 0.24 -5.88
CA SER A 95 -3.38 1.16 -7.00
C SER A 95 -3.11 0.32 -8.23
N ILE A 96 -3.99 0.41 -9.22
CA ILE A 96 -3.95 -0.44 -10.42
C ILE A 96 -3.57 0.42 -11.61
N LEU A 97 -2.61 -0.06 -12.38
CA LEU A 97 -2.18 0.51 -13.65
C LEU A 97 -2.52 -0.44 -14.78
N SER A 98 -2.75 0.10 -15.98
CA SER A 98 -3.07 -0.68 -17.18
C SER A 98 -1.97 -0.59 -18.24
N LEU A 99 -0.70 -0.74 -17.82
CA LEU A 99 0.46 -0.64 -18.72
C LEU A 99 0.54 -1.89 -19.61
N GLN A 100 0.69 -1.68 -20.91
CA GLN A 100 0.73 -2.76 -21.90
C GLN A 100 2.13 -3.37 -22.06
N ASN A 101 3.18 -2.61 -21.75
CA ASN A 101 4.57 -3.00 -21.98
C ASN A 101 5.32 -3.28 -20.67
N ARG A 102 6.07 -4.39 -20.65
CA ARG A 102 6.98 -4.77 -19.55
C ARG A 102 8.08 -3.74 -19.27
N PHE A 103 8.52 -3.01 -20.27
CA PHE A 103 9.52 -1.96 -20.07
C PHE A 103 8.98 -0.87 -19.13
N ASP A 104 7.75 -0.40 -19.34
CA ASP A 104 7.13 0.64 -18.51
C ASP A 104 6.87 0.15 -17.09
N GLU A 105 6.45 -1.11 -16.93
CA GLU A 105 6.34 -1.76 -15.63
C GLU A 105 7.69 -1.76 -14.87
N MET A 106 8.78 -2.12 -15.57
CA MET A 106 10.10 -2.20 -14.96
C MET A 106 10.69 -0.82 -14.65
N LEU A 107 10.44 0.16 -15.52
CA LEU A 107 10.80 1.55 -15.29
C LEU A 107 10.08 2.09 -14.06
N LEU A 108 8.77 1.84 -13.94
CA LEU A 108 8.00 2.27 -12.79
C LEU A 108 8.42 1.56 -11.51
N PHE A 109 8.65 0.24 -11.57
CA PHE A 109 9.25 -0.52 -10.46
C PHE A 109 10.53 0.15 -9.97
N HIS A 110 11.43 0.48 -10.90
CA HIS A 110 12.68 1.15 -10.57
C HIS A 110 12.42 2.52 -9.94
N ILE A 111 11.57 3.37 -10.53
CA ILE A 111 11.25 4.72 -10.04
C ILE A 111 10.70 4.68 -8.61
N VAL A 112 9.71 3.81 -8.35
CA VAL A 112 9.08 3.68 -7.03
C VAL A 112 10.11 3.28 -5.98
N ASN A 113 10.96 2.30 -6.29
CA ASN A 113 11.95 1.79 -5.34
C ASN A 113 13.19 2.68 -5.19
N SER A 114 13.57 3.45 -6.20
CA SER A 114 14.81 4.23 -6.21
C SER A 114 14.63 5.69 -5.84
N ARG A 115 13.47 6.29 -6.15
CA ARG A 115 13.23 7.73 -5.98
C ARG A 115 12.45 8.10 -4.74
N GLN A 116 11.80 7.14 -4.08
CA GLN A 116 11.05 7.42 -2.87
C GLN A 116 12.01 7.74 -1.71
N GLN A 117 12.24 9.02 -1.48
CA GLN A 117 13.04 9.48 -0.35
C GLN A 117 12.28 9.23 0.95
N ARG A 118 12.94 8.57 1.91
CA ARG A 118 12.40 8.47 3.26
C ARG A 118 12.30 9.88 3.85
N ILE A 119 11.11 10.26 4.31
CA ILE A 119 10.96 11.47 5.11
C ILE A 119 11.83 11.29 6.37
N PRO A 120 12.76 12.22 6.64
CA PRO A 120 13.54 12.16 7.87
C PRO A 120 12.61 12.09 9.08
N THR A 121 12.80 11.10 9.95
CA THR A 121 11.93 10.84 11.11
C THR A 121 11.73 12.07 11.99
N VAL A 122 12.76 12.92 12.09
CA VAL A 122 12.73 14.18 12.85
C VAL A 122 11.65 15.14 12.32
N ILE A 123 11.44 15.19 11.00
CA ILE A 123 10.43 16.06 10.39
C ILE A 123 9.03 15.55 10.71
N ALA A 124 8.80 14.25 10.55
CA ALA A 124 7.52 13.63 10.88
C ALA A 124 7.17 13.83 12.36
N TYR A 125 8.13 13.63 13.26
CA TYR A 125 7.95 13.80 14.70
C TYR A 125 7.58 15.24 15.07
N ARG A 126 8.27 16.24 14.50
CA ARG A 126 7.94 17.66 14.73
C ARG A 126 6.53 18.01 14.28
N GLN A 127 6.04 17.45 13.18
CA GLN A 127 4.67 17.70 12.72
C GLN A 127 3.64 17.07 13.64
N LEU A 128 3.88 15.83 14.09
CA LEU A 128 3.01 15.17 15.07
C LEU A 128 2.93 15.96 16.38
N GLN A 129 4.05 16.48 16.88
CA GLN A 129 4.06 17.34 18.07
C GLN A 129 3.20 18.59 17.90
N LYS A 130 3.33 19.30 16.76
CA LYS A 130 2.50 20.48 16.46
C LYS A 130 1.02 20.16 16.39
N MET A 131 0.65 19.01 15.80
CA MET A 131 -0.75 18.58 15.73
C MET A 131 -1.30 18.26 17.11
N TYR A 132 -0.53 17.54 17.94
CA TYR A 132 -0.89 17.25 19.32
C TYR A 132 -1.08 18.53 20.16
N GLU A 133 -0.18 19.50 20.03
CA GLU A 133 -0.31 20.79 20.70
C GLU A 133 -1.57 21.54 20.29
N LYS A 134 -1.93 21.54 19.01
CA LYS A 134 -3.19 22.14 18.54
C LYS A 134 -4.43 21.47 19.12
N VAL A 135 -4.48 20.13 19.08
CA VAL A 135 -5.60 19.36 19.66
C VAL A 135 -5.72 19.63 21.16
N LYS A 136 -4.60 19.61 21.89
CA LYS A 136 -4.57 19.89 23.33
C LYS A 136 -5.08 21.31 23.65
N ILE A 137 -4.70 22.30 22.84
CA ILE A 137 -5.19 23.67 23.00
C ILE A 137 -6.71 23.72 22.75
N GLU A 138 -7.20 23.12 21.66
CA GLU A 138 -8.64 23.09 21.35
C GLU A 138 -9.49 22.36 22.41
N GLU A 139 -8.93 21.34 23.08
CA GLU A 139 -9.57 20.65 24.21
C GLU A 139 -9.52 21.46 25.53
N GLN A 140 -8.50 22.30 25.73
CA GLN A 140 -8.39 23.16 26.92
C GLN A 140 -9.28 24.41 26.88
N TYR A 141 -9.77 24.79 25.70
CA TYR A 141 -10.65 25.94 25.49
C TYR A 141 -12.08 25.54 25.04
N LYS A 142 -12.46 24.27 25.23
CA LYS A 142 -13.84 23.77 25.20
C LYS A 142 -14.37 23.60 26.62
#